data_AF-A0A9K3GQJ3-F1
#
_entry.id   AF-A0A9K3GQJ3-F1
#
_cell.length_a   1.000
_cell.length_b   1.000
_cell.length_c   1.000
_cell.angle_alpha   90.00
_cell.angle_beta   90.00
_cell.angle_gamma   90.00
#
_symmetry.space_group_name_H-M   'P 1'
#
loop_
_entity.id
_entity.type
_entity.pdbx_description
1 polymer ?
#
loop_
_entity_poly.entity_id
_entity_poly.type
_entity_poly.pdbx_seq_one_letter_code
_entity_poly.pdbx_strand_id
1 'polypeptide(L)'
;GNPVVGAKDPVVSSYEEAVDTYNLALSLRKSGSTKWNLQSSRSHLMVAVRVMDSVQERGKDGVTQTKEKLFCCASLFDLAGSEEHDPDGSKQRNREVGGFV
;
A
#
# COMPACT_ATOMS: atom_id res chain seq x y z
N GLY A 1 -13.17 7.93 3.50
CA GLY A 1 -12.88 6.98 2.41
C GLY A 1 -13.41 5.62 2.82
N ASN A 2 -13.92 4.83 1.89
CA ASN A 2 -14.35 3.46 2.17
C ASN A 2 -13.12 2.60 2.54
N PRO A 3 -13.23 1.65 3.47
CA PRO A 3 -12.11 0.80 3.88
C PRO A 3 -11.73 -0.17 2.77
N VAL A 4 -10.42 -0.42 2.63
CA VAL A 4 -9.91 -1.54 1.83
C VAL A 4 -10.25 -2.83 2.58
N VAL A 5 -10.94 -3.77 1.93
CA VAL A 5 -11.35 -5.05 2.52
C VAL A 5 -10.53 -6.18 1.90
N GLY A 6 -10.00 -7.09 2.71
CA GLY A 6 -9.27 -8.28 2.25
C GLY A 6 -7.76 -8.11 2.09
N ALA A 7 -7.19 -6.93 2.36
CA ALA A 7 -5.75 -6.77 2.51
C ALA A 7 -5.29 -7.42 3.83
N LYS A 8 -4.22 -8.21 3.79
CA LYS A 8 -3.54 -8.64 5.02
C LYS A 8 -2.66 -7.50 5.49
N ASP A 9 -2.92 -7.02 6.69
CA ASP A 9 -2.11 -5.98 7.32
C ASP A 9 -1.06 -6.65 8.21
N PRO A 10 0.20 -6.73 7.77
CA PRO A 10 1.26 -7.28 8.62
C PRO A 10 1.43 -6.39 9.86
N VAL A 11 1.46 -7.02 11.03
CA VAL A 11 1.85 -6.36 12.28
C VAL A 11 3.36 -6.39 12.35
N VAL A 12 3.97 -5.22 12.48
CA VAL A 12 5.42 -5.05 12.58
C VAL A 12 5.75 -4.43 13.93
N SER A 13 6.84 -4.87 14.54
CA SER A 13 7.26 -4.49 15.89
C SER A 13 8.50 -3.61 15.92
N SER A 14 9.22 -3.52 14.80
CA SER A 14 10.41 -2.67 14.64
C SER A 14 10.37 -1.85 13.36
N TYR A 15 11.24 -0.85 13.30
CA TYR A 15 11.44 -0.04 12.11
C TYR A 15 11.97 -0.90 10.94
N GLU A 16 12.90 -1.81 11.22
CA GLU A 16 13.52 -2.68 10.23
C GLU A 16 12.48 -3.60 9.58
N GLU A 17 11.59 -4.21 10.38
CA GLU A 17 10.49 -5.04 9.86
C GLU A 17 9.52 -4.23 8.98
N ALA A 18 9.25 -2.98 9.34
CA ALA A 18 8.41 -2.09 8.55
C ALA A 18 9.06 -1.77 7.20
N VAL A 19 10.37 -1.48 7.19
CA VAL A 19 11.14 -1.21 5.97
C VAL A 19 11.23 -2.45 5.07
N ASP A 20 11.47 -3.63 5.64
CA ASP A 20 11.52 -4.88 4.86
C ASP A 20 10.16 -5.22 4.25
N THR A 21 9.08 -5.03 5.01
CA THR A 21 7.71 -5.18 4.51
C THR A 21 7.42 -4.21 3.36
N TYR A 22 7.86 -2.96 3.49
CA TYR A 22 7.73 -1.96 2.45
C TYR A 22 8.53 -2.32 1.19
N ASN A 23 9.78 -2.77 1.34
CA ASN A 23 10.62 -3.21 0.23
C ASN A 23 10.04 -4.44 -0.48
N LEU A 24 9.48 -5.39 0.26
CA LEU A 24 8.75 -6.52 -0.32
C LEU A 24 7.54 -6.03 -1.14
N ALA A 25 6.73 -5.12 -0.58
CA ALA A 25 5.60 -4.53 -1.31
C ALA A 25 6.04 -3.81 -2.60
N LEU A 26 7.16 -3.08 -2.55
CA LEU A 26 7.76 -2.45 -3.73
C LEU A 26 8.19 -3.47 -4.79
N SER A 27 8.80 -4.59 -4.39
CA SER A 27 9.21 -5.64 -5.33
C SER A 27 8.03 -6.35 -6.01
N LEU A 28 6.87 -6.41 -5.33
CA LEU A 28 5.63 -6.96 -5.88
C LEU A 28 4.86 -5.95 -6.73
N ARG A 29 5.22 -4.66 -6.68
CA ARG A 29 4.57 -3.62 -7.48
C ARG A 29 4.84 -3.87 -8.97
N LYS A 30 3.79 -3.75 -9.78
CA LYS A 30 3.92 -3.82 -11.24
C LYS A 30 4.60 -2.54 -11.75
N SER A 31 5.87 -2.68 -12.13
CA SER A 31 6.57 -1.70 -12.95
C SER A 31 6.45 -2.08 -14.43
N GLY A 32 6.49 -1.09 -15.31
CA GLY A 32 6.49 -1.32 -16.75
C GLY A 32 7.39 -0.31 -17.45
N SER A 33 8.32 -0.82 -18.28
CA SER A 33 9.19 0.03 -19.08
C SER A 33 8.39 0.71 -20.20
N THR A 34 8.47 2.03 -20.29
CA THR A 34 7.81 2.83 -21.32
C THR A 34 8.87 3.50 -22.18
N LYS A 35 8.49 3.94 -23.38
CA LYS A 35 9.39 4.68 -24.28
C LYS A 35 9.88 6.00 -23.65
N TRP A 36 9.10 6.53 -22.70
CA TRP A 36 9.35 7.81 -22.02
C TRP A 36 10.01 7.64 -20.65
N ASN A 37 9.80 6.50 -19.98
CA ASN A 37 10.39 6.21 -18.68
C ASN A 37 10.51 4.70 -18.47
N LEU A 38 11.75 4.21 -18.31
CA LEU A 38 12.03 2.80 -18.04
C LEU A 38 11.50 2.33 -16.67
N GLN A 39 11.27 3.27 -15.75
CA GLN A 39 10.82 3.07 -14.38
C GLN A 39 9.37 3.56 -14.14
N SER A 40 8.57 3.76 -15.21
CA SER A 40 7.19 4.19 -15.02
C SER A 40 6.41 3.16 -14.19
N SER A 41 5.81 3.64 -13.11
CA SER A 41 4.93 2.82 -12.29
C SER A 41 3.59 2.69 -13.01
N ARG A 42 3.30 1.48 -13.49
CA ARG A 42 2.04 1.15 -14.19
C ARG A 42 0.87 0.89 -13.24
N SER A 43 1.17 0.69 -11.96
CA SER A 43 0.18 0.62 -10.89
C SER A 43 0.38 1.72 -9.86
N HIS A 44 -0.73 2.25 -9.36
CA HIS A 44 -0.75 3.06 -8.14
C HIS A 44 -0.35 2.18 -6.94
N LEU A 45 0.33 2.77 -5.96
CA LEU A 45 0.67 2.14 -4.69
C LEU A 45 0.08 2.97 -3.56
N MET A 46 -0.60 2.30 -2.62
CA MET A 46 -1.02 2.88 -1.35
C MET A 46 -0.33 2.11 -0.23
N VAL A 47 0.39 2.81 0.62
CA VAL A 47 0.97 2.26 1.85
C VAL A 47 0.30 2.96 3.03
N ALA A 48 -0.41 2.19 3.84
CA ALA A 48 -1.03 2.69 5.05
C ALA A 48 -0.29 2.18 6.28
N VAL A 49 0.11 3.09 7.17
CA VAL A 49 0.73 2.79 8.46
C VAL A 49 -0.25 3.17 9.55
N ARG A 50 -0.55 2.22 10.43
CA ARG A 50 -1.40 2.43 11.60
C ARG A 50 -0.59 2.15 12.84
N VAL A 51 -0.45 3.15 13.70
CA VAL A 51 0.19 3.00 15.00
C VAL A 51 -0.90 2.70 16.01
N MET A 52 -0.83 1.52 16.60
CA MET A 52 -1.74 1.04 17.64
C MET A 52 -1.03 1.13 18.98
N ASP A 53 -1.69 1.69 19.98
CA ASP A 53 -1.28 1.67 21.37
C ASP A 53 -2.01 0.53 22.08
N SER A 54 -1.28 -0.28 22.85
CA SER A 54 -1.85 -1.40 23.60
C SER A 54 -1.78 -1.09 25.09
N VAL A 55 -2.94 -0.85 25.70
CA VAL A 55 -3.04 -0.62 27.14
C VAL A 55 -3.55 -1.88 27.81
N GLN A 56 -2.80 -2.38 28.80
CA GLN A 56 -3.27 -3.43 29.68
C GLN A 56 -4.07 -2.79 30.83
N GLU A 57 -5.37 -3.03 30.83
CA GLU A 57 -6.25 -2.60 31.92
C GLU A 57 -6.60 -3.79 32.79
N ARG A 58 -6.47 -3.65 34.11
CA ARG A 58 -6.94 -4.67 35.04
C ARG A 58 -8.42 -4.44 35.32
N GLY A 59 -9.25 -5.40 34.90
CA GLY A 59 -10.69 -5.40 35.16
C GLY A 59 -11.00 -5.51 36.65
N LYS A 60 -12.24 -5.16 37.03
CA LYS A 60 -12.73 -5.26 38.42
C LYS A 60 -12.80 -6.71 38.93
N ASP A 61 -12.84 -7.66 38.01
CA ASP A 61 -12.76 -9.11 38.18
C ASP A 61 -11.31 -9.63 38.32
N GLY A 62 -10.32 -8.74 38.27
CA GLY A 62 -8.89 -9.08 38.35
C GLY A 62 -8.30 -9.61 37.04
N VAL A 63 -9.10 -9.74 35.98
CA VAL A 63 -8.68 -10.19 34.65
C VAL A 63 -8.01 -9.02 33.92
N THR A 64 -6.79 -9.23 33.44
CA THR A 64 -6.10 -8.25 32.59
C THR A 64 -6.68 -8.31 31.18
N GLN A 65 -7.22 -7.18 30.69
CA GLN A 65 -7.66 -7.03 29.32
C GLN A 65 -6.67 -6.14 28.57
N THR A 66 -6.23 -6.61 27.40
CA THR A 66 -5.49 -5.76 26.47
C THR A 66 -6.48 -5.03 25.59
N LYS A 67 -6.47 -3.69 25.66
CA LYS A 67 -7.20 -2.84 24.74
C LYS A 67 -6.23 -2.20 23.77
N GLU A 68 -6.51 -2.40 22.49
CA GLU A 68 -5.80 -1.72 21.43
C GLU A 68 -6.56 -0.44 21.05
N LYS A 69 -5.84 0.66 20.97
CA LYS A 69 -6.37 1.95 20.56
C LYS A 69 -5.55 2.47 19.40
N LEU A 70 -6.23 2.89 18.32
CA LEU A 70 -5.55 3.58 17.23
C LEU A 70 -5.01 4.92 17.75
N PHE A 71 -3.69 5.08 17.71
CA PHE A 71 -3.02 6.31 18.07
C PHE A 71 -2.95 7.26 16.87
N CYS A 72 -2.44 6.76 15.74
CA CYS A 72 -2.39 7.53 14.50
C CYS A 72 -2.45 6.62 13.26
N CYS A 73 -2.86 7.23 12.14
CA CYS A 73 -2.87 6.61 10.83
C CYS A 73 -2.25 7.57 9.84
N ALA A 74 -1.31 7.08 9.04
CA ALA A 74 -0.74 7.78 7.90
C ALA A 74 -0.92 6.94 6.65
N SER A 75 -1.17 7.57 5.52
CA SER A 75 -1.24 6.88 4.23
C SER A 75 -0.43 7.63 3.20
N LEU A 76 0.50 6.92 2.58
CA LEU A 76 1.32 7.40 1.48
C LEU A 76 0.75 6.83 0.19
N PHE A 77 0.49 7.72 -0.76
CA PHE A 77 -0.03 7.37 -2.07
C PHE A 77 1.02 7.73 -3.11
N ASP A 78 1.40 6.74 -3.91
CA ASP A 78 2.17 6.95 -5.12
C ASP A 78 1.27 6.63 -6.31
N LEU A 79 0.95 7.67 -7.08
CA LEU A 79 0.03 7.58 -8.19
C LEU A 79 0.80 7.45 -9.50
N ALA A 80 0.38 6.52 -10.35
CA ALA A 80 0.88 6.39 -11.70
C ALA A 80 0.71 7.71 -12.48
N GLY A 81 1.68 8.02 -13.34
CA GLY A 81 1.64 9.19 -14.19
C GLY A 81 0.51 9.12 -15.22
N SER A 82 -0.03 10.28 -15.60
CA SER A 82 -0.98 10.41 -16.70
C SER A 82 -0.25 10.28 -18.04
N GLU A 83 0.02 9.06 -18.47
CA GLU A 83 0.62 8.81 -19.79
C GLU A 83 -0.44 8.87 -20.89
N GLU A 84 -0.07 9.46 -22.03
CA GLU A 84 -0.91 9.44 -23.23
C GLU A 84 -0.86 8.08 -23.93
N HIS A 85 -1.92 7.80 -24.68
CA HIS A 85 -2.04 6.59 -25.48
C HIS A 85 -0.95 6.54 -26.57
N ASP A 86 -0.22 5.43 -26.64
CA ASP A 86 0.77 5.18 -27.69
C ASP A 86 0.15 4.25 -28.75
N PRO A 87 -0.20 4.74 -29.95
CA PRO A 87 -0.79 3.91 -31.01
C PRO A 87 0.14 2.81 -31.52
N ASP A 88 1.46 2.94 -31.33
CA ASP A 88 2.45 1.91 -31.64
C ASP A 88 2.73 0.98 -30.44
N GLY A 89 2.07 1.24 -29.30
CA GLY A 89 2.16 0.45 -28.07
C GLY A 89 1.46 -0.91 -28.17
N SER A 90 1.83 -1.83 -27.27
CA SER A 90 1.14 -3.13 -27.20
C SER A 90 -0.31 -2.96 -26.70
N LYS A 91 -1.23 -3.83 -27.17
CA LYS A 91 -2.65 -3.81 -26.74
C LYS A 91 -2.83 -3.84 -25.21
N GLN A 92 -1.96 -4.58 -24.51
CA GLN A 92 -1.96 -4.63 -23.06
C GLN A 92 -1.59 -3.28 -22.43
N ARG A 93 -0.62 -2.57 -23.00
CA ARG A 93 -0.20 -1.23 -22.54
C ARG A 93 -1.30 -0.20 -22.76
N ASN A 94 -1.95 -0.23 -23.92
CA ASN A 94 -3.02 0.73 -24.23
C ASN A 94 -4.20 0.57 -23.27
N ARG A 95 -4.50 -0.66 -22.85
CA ARG A 95 -5.49 -0.92 -21.79
C ARG A 95 -5.07 -0.40 -20.41
N GLU A 96 -3.80 -0.51 -20.04
CA GLU A 96 -3.27 -0.08 -18.74
C GLU A 96 -3.25 1.45 -18.58
N VAL A 97 -3.10 2.21 -19.67
CA VAL A 97 -3.19 3.69 -19.68
C VAL A 97 -4.62 4.22 -19.87
N GLY A 98 -5.63 3.33 -19.94
CA GLY A 98 -7.03 3.72 -20.11
C GLY A 98 -7.46 3.97 -21.56
N GLY A 99 -6.66 3.59 -22.55
CA GLY A 99 -7.05 3.57 -23.96
C GLY A 99 -8.08 2.47 -24.22
N PHE A 100 -9.21 2.84 -24.84
CA PHE A 100 -10.20 1.89 -25.30
C PHE A 100 -9.67 1.12 -26.52
N VAL A 101 -9.81 -0.22 -26.49
CA VAL A 101 -9.45 -1.14 -27.59
C VAL A 101 -10.64 -1.35 -28.51
#